data_AF-A0A3G3ILE9-F1
#
_entry.id   AF-A0A3G3ILE9-F1
#
_cell.length_a   1.000
_cell.length_b   1.000
_cell.length_c   1.000
_cell.angle_alpha   90.00
_cell.angle_beta   90.00
_cell.angle_gamma   90.00
#
_symmetry.space_group_name_H-M   'P 1'
#
loop_
_entity.id
_entity.type
_entity.pdbx_description
1 polymer ?
#
loop_
_entity_poly.entity_id
_entity_poly.type
_entity_poly.pdbx_seq_one_letter_code
_entity_poly.pdbx_strand_id
1 'polypeptide(L)' 'MNYQNTFFIYHNAMCLVIETEGVVKGFPCYYKYILGSEMRIIAYDLLKVIGEINLNKLRLLFHLQLRI' A
#
# COMPACT_ATOMS: atom_id res chain seq x y z
N MET A 1 7.20 5.86 15.13
CA MET A 1 7.82 5.53 13.82
C MET A 1 8.42 6.77 13.20
N ASN A 2 9.66 6.72 12.72
CA ASN A 2 10.34 7.85 12.05
C ASN A 2 9.86 8.01 10.59
N TYR A 3 9.98 9.20 9.98
CA TYR A 3 9.52 9.47 8.60
C TYR A 3 10.15 8.52 7.57
N GLN A 4 11.45 8.23 7.71
CA GLN A 4 12.16 7.27 6.87
C GLN A 4 11.55 5.87 6.93
N ASN A 5 11.16 5.38 8.13
CA ASN A 5 10.50 4.08 8.26
C ASN A 5 9.12 4.09 7.61
N THR A 6 8.40 5.20 7.73
CA THR A 6 7.08 5.38 7.13
C THR A 6 7.14 5.34 5.59
N PHE A 7 8.13 6.01 5.00
CA PHE A 7 8.40 5.95 3.56
C PHE A 7 8.82 4.55 3.10
N PHE A 8 9.71 3.89 3.85
CA PHE A 8 10.17 2.54 3.55
C PHE A 8 9.03 1.50 3.56
N ILE A 9 8.13 1.59 4.54
CA ILE A 9 6.95 0.71 4.62
C ILE A 9 6.00 0.93 3.45
N TYR A 10 5.75 2.19 3.07
CA TYR A 10 4.94 2.52 1.90
C TYR A 10 5.57 2.00 0.59
N HIS A 11 6.88 2.20 0.44
CA HIS A 11 7.63 1.68 -0.70
C HIS A 11 7.50 0.15 -0.80
N ASN A 12 7.68 -0.58 0.30
CA ASN A 12 7.56 -2.04 0.29
C ASN A 12 6.14 -2.51 -0.03
N ALA A 13 5.11 -1.80 0.45
CA ALA A 13 3.73 -2.10 0.10
C ALA A 13 3.46 -1.87 -1.40
N MET A 14 4.07 -0.84 -1.99
CA MET A 14 4.00 -0.60 -3.44
C MET A 14 4.69 -1.73 -4.22
N CYS A 15 5.88 -2.17 -3.79
CA CYS A 15 6.57 -3.33 -4.39
C CYS A 15 5.70 -4.59 -4.35
N LEU A 16 5.02 -4.85 -3.23
CA LEU A 16 4.13 -6.00 -3.10
C LEU A 16 3.00 -5.98 -4.13
N VAL A 17 2.40 -4.80 -4.40
CA VAL A 17 1.37 -4.64 -5.44
C VAL A 17 1.94 -4.99 -6.82
N ILE A 18 3.13 -4.47 -7.15
CA ILE A 18 3.79 -4.71 -8.44
C ILE A 18 4.10 -6.20 -8.62
N GLU A 19 4.66 -6.85 -7.59
CA GLU A 19 4.97 -8.28 -7.60
C GLU A 19 3.69 -9.12 -7.74
N THR A 20 2.62 -8.74 -7.04
CA THR A 20 1.32 -9.40 -7.13
C THR A 20 0.75 -9.33 -8.55
N GLU A 21 0.77 -8.16 -9.20
CA GLU A 21 0.36 -8.03 -10.60
C GLU A 21 1.21 -8.90 -11.54
N GLY A 22 2.53 -8.96 -11.30
CA GLY A 22 3.45 -9.81 -12.03
C GLY A 22 3.08 -11.30 -11.94
N VAL A 23 2.81 -11.79 -10.72
CA VAL A 23 2.41 -13.18 -10.46
C VAL A 23 1.05 -13.48 -11.08
N VAL A 24 0.04 -12.64 -10.85
CA VAL A 24 -1.33 -12.86 -11.35
C VAL A 24 -1.38 -12.83 -12.88
N LYS A 25 -0.49 -12.08 -13.55
CA LYS A 25 -0.37 -12.08 -15.01
C LYS A 25 -0.08 -13.47 -15.56
N GLY A 26 0.67 -14.30 -14.83
CA GLY A 26 1.03 -15.67 -15.20
C GLY A 26 -0.04 -16.73 -14.89
N PHE A 27 -1.13 -16.37 -14.22
CA PHE A 27 -2.17 -17.35 -13.85
C PHE A 27 -2.98 -17.80 -15.07
N PRO A 28 -3.44 -19.07 -15.09
CA PRO A 28 -4.44 -19.53 -16.06
C PRO A 28 -5.72 -18.69 -15.98
N CYS A 29 -6.42 -18.49 -17.11
CA CYS A 29 -7.55 -17.57 -17.22
C CYS A 29 -8.55 -17.65 -16.07
N TYR A 30 -9.00 -18.86 -15.68
CA TYR A 30 -9.96 -19.02 -14.58
C TYR A 30 -9.41 -18.52 -13.22
N TYR A 31 -8.21 -18.96 -12.84
CA TYR A 31 -7.57 -18.58 -11.57
C TYR A 31 -7.13 -17.12 -11.53
N LYS A 32 -6.85 -16.52 -12.69
CA LYS A 32 -6.49 -15.11 -12.82
C LYS A 32 -7.61 -14.17 -12.36
N TYR A 33 -8.88 -14.56 -12.53
CA TYR A 33 -10.03 -13.74 -12.16
C TYR A 33 -10.61 -14.05 -10.79
N ILE A 34 -10.35 -15.24 -10.23
CA ILE A 34 -10.80 -15.60 -8.89
C ILE A 34 -9.68 -15.29 -7.90
N LEU A 35 -8.71 -16.22 -7.78
CA LEU A 35 -7.59 -16.07 -6.86
C LEU A 35 -6.75 -14.82 -7.16
N GLY A 36 -6.51 -14.55 -8.45
CA GLY A 36 -5.75 -13.38 -8.85
C GLY A 36 -6.42 -12.05 -8.49
N SER A 37 -7.75 -11.99 -8.50
CA SER A 37 -8.48 -10.79 -8.07
C SER A 37 -8.42 -10.62 -6.55
N GLU A 38 -8.55 -11.70 -5.78
CA GLU A 38 -8.42 -11.66 -4.32
C GLU A 38 -7.02 -11.20 -3.88
N MET A 39 -5.97 -11.74 -4.51
CA MET A 39 -4.58 -11.33 -4.23
C MET A 39 -4.36 -9.84 -4.50
N ARG A 40 -4.88 -9.32 -5.62
CA ARG A 40 -4.83 -7.88 -5.92
C ARG A 40 -5.53 -7.06 -4.86
N ILE A 41 -6.77 -7.44 -4.50
CA ILE A 41 -7.56 -6.71 -3.50
C ILE A 41 -6.76 -6.58 -2.20
N ILE A 42 -6.20 -7.69 -1.70
CA ILE A 42 -5.40 -7.67 -0.47
C ILE A 42 -4.19 -6.74 -0.58
N ALA A 43 -3.44 -6.81 -1.69
CA ALA A 43 -2.25 -5.98 -1.88
C ALA A 43 -2.59 -4.48 -1.99
N TYR A 44 -3.65 -4.14 -2.74
CA TYR A 44 -4.11 -2.77 -2.88
C TYR A 44 -4.70 -2.20 -1.58
N ASP A 45 -5.48 -3.00 -0.84
CA ASP A 45 -6.04 -2.58 0.45
C ASP A 45 -4.93 -2.32 1.48
N LEU A 46 -3.89 -3.17 1.51
CA LEU A 46 -2.73 -2.94 2.36
C LEU A 46 -2.02 -1.62 2.02
N LEU A 47 -1.76 -1.38 0.72
CA LEU A 47 -1.14 -0.13 0.27
C LEU A 47 -2.00 1.10 0.64
N LYS A 48 -3.32 1.00 0.49
CA LYS A 48 -4.26 2.06 0.84
C LYS A 48 -4.22 2.38 2.32
N VAL A 49 -4.32 1.37 3.19
CA VAL A 49 -4.28 1.55 4.66
C VAL A 49 -2.97 2.20 5.08
N ILE A 50 -1.84 1.76 4.53
CA ILE A 50 -0.53 2.37 4.82
C ILE A 50 -0.48 3.82 4.33
N GLY A 51 -1.02 4.11 3.14
CA GLY A 51 -1.13 5.47 2.61
C GLY A 51 -1.96 6.39 3.50
N GLU A 52 -3.10 5.93 4.00
CA GLU A 52 -3.98 6.69 4.89
C GLU A 52 -3.32 6.98 6.25
N ILE A 53 -2.62 6.01 6.83
CA ILE A 53 -1.84 6.20 8.06
C ILE A 53 -0.79 7.31 7.85
N ASN A 54 -0.11 7.30 6.70
CA ASN A 54 0.93 8.27 6.39
C ASN A 54 0.37 9.68 6.21
N LEU A 55 -0.75 9.82 5.49
CA LEU A 55 -1.45 11.09 5.27
C LEU A 55 -1.98 11.68 6.58
N ASN A 56 -2.58 10.86 7.45
CA ASN A 56 -3.08 11.31 8.75
C ASN A 56 -1.96 11.81 9.66
N LYS A 57 -0.80 11.14 9.62
CA LYS A 57 0.38 11.57 10.37
C LYS A 57 0.97 12.88 9.84
N LEU A 58 1.01 13.07 8.51
CA LEU A 58 1.43 14.35 7.91
C LEU A 58 0.47 15.49 8.30
N ARG A 59 -0.85 15.26 8.24
CA ARG A 59 -1.85 16.25 8.69
C ARG A 59 -1.67 16.63 10.16
N LEU A 60 -1.41 15.67 11.04
CA LEU A 60 -1.11 15.92 12.45
C LEU A 60 0.13 16.80 12.64
N LEU A 61 1.20 16.54 11.88
CA LEU A 61 2.43 17.34 11.93
C LEU A 61 2.19 18.79 11.45
N PHE A 62 1.46 18.97 10.34
CA PHE A 62 1.11 20.31 9.84
C PHE A 62 0.21 21.09 10.83
N HIS A 63 -0.78 20.43 11.45
CA HIS A 63 -1.63 21.08 12.46
C HIS A 63 -0.87 21.48 13.73
N LEU A 64 0.14 20.71 14.13
CA LEU A 64 0.98 21.03 15.28
C LEU A 64 1.96 22.17 14.99
N GLN A 65 2.51 22.26 13.78
CA GLN A 65 3.41 23.36 13.38
C GLN A 65 2.69 24.71 13.23
N LEU A 66 1.41 24.72 12.84
CA LEU A 66 0.62 25.94 12.69
C LEU A 66 0.08 26.52 14.02
N ARG A 67 0.33 25.85 15.15
CA ARG A 67 -0.10 26.27 16.50
C ARG A 67 1.01 26.91 17.34
N ILE A 68 2.23 27.02 16.80
CA ILE A 68 3.38 27.72 17.39
C ILE A 68 3.55 29.04 16.65
#